data_AF-A0A3D4EP75-F1
#
_entry.id   AF-A0A3D4EP75-F1
#
_cell.length_a   1.000
_cell.length_b   1.000
_cell.length_c   1.000
_cell.angle_alpha   90.00
_cell.angle_beta   90.00
_cell.angle_gamma   90.00
#
_symmetry.space_group_name_H-M   'P 1'
#
loop_
_entity.id
_entity.type
_entity.pdbx_description
1 polymer ?
#
loop_
_entity_poly.entity_id
_entity_poly.type
_entity_poly.pdbx_seq_one_letter_code
_entity_poly.pdbx_strand_id
1 'polypeptide(L)'
;LKLISGFPPPLNYSESPYGVGYSKGSVAGLTEGELPEEAELGPYQLVTFTDYDAGMAYAKAENKPVLIDFTGKACVNCRKMEERVWGEPQILGKLQNDVVLISLFVDLKEELPEAEQYVSKVTGKRIQTVGNKWSDFQIEKYQINAQPYYVLLDHNEDELNTPVGYTPDVDEFEAWLEDGISKFND
;
A
#
# COMPACT_ATOMS: atom_id res chain seq x y z
N LEU A 1 -28.04 -27.91 -4.52
CA LEU A 1 -27.52 -27.53 -5.85
C LEU A 1 -26.13 -26.94 -5.65
N LYS A 2 -25.12 -27.44 -6.36
CA LYS A 2 -23.77 -26.87 -6.37
C LYS A 2 -23.83 -25.55 -7.13
N LEU A 3 -23.79 -24.44 -6.41
CA LEU A 3 -23.64 -23.13 -7.00
C LEU A 3 -22.21 -22.98 -7.49
N ILE A 4 -22.12 -22.64 -8.76
CA ILE A 4 -20.89 -22.44 -9.51
C ILE A 4 -20.20 -21.23 -8.87
N SER A 5 -19.02 -21.46 -8.30
CA SER A 5 -18.13 -20.46 -7.74
C SER A 5 -17.64 -19.54 -8.85
N GLY A 6 -18.43 -18.51 -9.15
CA GLY A 6 -18.01 -17.40 -9.99
C GLY A 6 -16.93 -16.61 -9.26
N PHE A 7 -15.79 -16.46 -9.91
CA PHE A 7 -14.71 -15.58 -9.49
C PHE A 7 -15.29 -14.18 -9.23
N PRO A 8 -15.31 -13.66 -7.99
CA PRO A 8 -15.85 -12.33 -7.76
C PRO A 8 -14.99 -11.30 -8.50
N PRO A 9 -15.60 -10.26 -9.09
CA PRO A 9 -14.86 -9.14 -9.65
C PRO A 9 -14.01 -8.49 -8.55
N PRO A 10 -12.90 -7.81 -8.93
CA PRO A 10 -12.10 -7.06 -7.96
C PRO A 10 -12.99 -6.12 -7.13
N LEU A 11 -12.75 -6.05 -5.83
CA LEU A 11 -13.59 -5.34 -4.84
C LEU A 11 -13.87 -3.88 -5.21
N ASN A 12 -13.04 -3.28 -6.06
CA ASN A 12 -13.18 -1.92 -6.59
C ASN A 12 -14.41 -1.72 -7.50
N TYR A 13 -15.08 -2.80 -7.93
CA TYR A 13 -16.26 -2.77 -8.81
C TYR A 13 -17.54 -3.36 -8.19
N SER A 14 -17.56 -3.62 -6.88
CA SER A 14 -18.75 -4.16 -6.21
C SER A 14 -19.67 -3.02 -5.75
N GLU A 15 -20.90 -2.96 -6.28
CA GLU A 15 -21.92 -1.96 -5.91
C GLU A 15 -22.38 -2.07 -4.43
N SER A 16 -21.98 -3.11 -3.70
CA SER A 16 -22.18 -3.20 -2.24
C SER A 16 -21.12 -4.11 -1.60
N PRO A 17 -19.92 -3.58 -1.28
CA PRO A 17 -18.84 -4.37 -0.68
C PRO A 17 -19.16 -4.85 0.75
N TYR A 18 -20.12 -4.20 1.42
CA TYR A 18 -20.33 -4.33 2.88
C TYR A 18 -21.62 -5.04 3.30
N GLY A 19 -22.43 -5.54 2.35
CA GLY A 19 -23.67 -6.24 2.67
C GLY A 19 -24.77 -5.35 3.27
N VAL A 20 -26.02 -5.78 3.13
CA VAL A 20 -27.19 -5.04 3.64
C VAL A 20 -27.26 -5.14 5.17
N GLY A 21 -26.77 -4.12 5.88
CA GLY A 21 -26.94 -4.01 7.33
C GLY A 21 -25.83 -3.32 8.13
N TYR A 22 -24.68 -2.99 7.53
CA TYR A 22 -23.63 -2.27 8.26
C TYR A 22 -23.93 -0.76 8.35
N SER A 23 -24.20 -0.28 9.56
CA SER A 23 -24.39 1.13 9.86
C SER A 23 -23.04 1.84 10.00
N LYS A 24 -22.78 2.68 9.00
CA LYS A 24 -21.70 3.67 8.81
C LYS A 24 -21.27 4.38 10.12
N GLY A 25 -20.10 4.01 10.62
CA GLY A 25 -19.31 4.84 11.54
C GLY A 25 -18.31 5.66 10.73
N SER A 26 -18.57 6.97 10.61
CA SER A 26 -17.57 8.03 10.40
C SER A 26 -16.47 7.84 9.35
N VAL A 27 -16.82 7.40 8.14
CA VAL A 27 -16.23 7.99 6.92
C VAL A 27 -17.40 8.24 5.96
N ALA A 28 -17.73 9.51 5.78
CA ALA A 28 -18.57 9.93 4.65
C ALA A 28 -17.85 9.44 3.39
N GLY A 29 -18.56 8.70 2.53
CA GLY A 29 -18.00 8.21 1.28
C GLY A 29 -17.38 9.36 0.52
N LEU A 30 -16.05 9.32 0.40
CA LEU A 30 -15.29 10.27 -0.39
C LEU A 30 -15.69 10.00 -1.85
N THR A 31 -16.37 10.97 -2.45
CA THR A 31 -16.55 10.98 -3.90
C THR A 31 -15.22 11.37 -4.54
N GLU A 32 -14.93 10.90 -5.77
CA GLU A 32 -13.67 11.16 -6.51
C GLU A 32 -13.23 12.64 -6.57
N GLY A 33 -14.09 13.60 -6.22
CA GLY A 33 -13.76 15.03 -6.13
C GLY A 33 -13.16 15.53 -4.80
N GLU A 34 -12.98 14.66 -3.78
CA GLU A 34 -12.44 15.02 -2.45
C GLU A 34 -11.11 14.34 -2.12
N LEU A 35 -10.52 13.60 -3.06
CA LEU A 35 -9.23 12.96 -2.83
C LEU A 35 -8.09 13.99 -2.81
N PRO A 36 -7.05 13.78 -1.99
CA PRO A 36 -5.80 14.52 -2.12
C PRO A 36 -5.28 14.48 -3.56
N GLU A 37 -4.60 15.54 -3.98
CA GLU A 37 -3.92 15.57 -5.27
C GLU A 37 -2.98 14.35 -5.39
N GLU A 38 -2.96 13.69 -6.55
CA GLU A 38 -2.14 12.50 -6.84
C GLU A 38 -2.48 11.23 -6.03
N ALA A 39 -3.56 11.25 -5.24
CA ALA A 39 -4.11 10.06 -4.60
C ALA A 39 -5.18 9.36 -5.44
N GLU A 40 -5.27 8.04 -5.28
CA GLU A 40 -6.33 7.19 -5.84
C GLU A 40 -6.98 6.34 -4.75
N LEU A 41 -8.14 5.75 -5.06
CA LEU A 41 -8.79 4.78 -4.17
C LEU A 41 -8.24 3.37 -4.41
N GLY A 42 -7.54 2.85 -3.40
CA GLY A 42 -7.07 1.47 -3.33
C GLY A 42 -8.14 0.49 -2.83
N PRO A 43 -7.73 -0.76 -2.52
CA PRO A 43 -8.61 -1.75 -1.88
C PRO A 43 -9.31 -1.16 -0.66
N TYR A 44 -10.58 -1.54 -0.44
CA TYR A 44 -11.39 -1.06 0.68
C TYR A 44 -11.58 0.47 0.74
N GLN A 45 -11.44 1.16 -0.40
CA GLN A 45 -11.52 2.62 -0.51
C GLN A 45 -10.46 3.34 0.36
N LEU A 46 -9.31 2.70 0.57
CA LEU A 46 -8.16 3.35 1.18
C LEU A 46 -7.64 4.44 0.25
N VAL A 47 -7.40 5.64 0.78
CA VAL A 47 -6.69 6.69 0.04
C VAL A 47 -5.25 6.23 -0.10
N THR A 48 -4.79 6.08 -1.34
CA THR A 48 -3.49 5.48 -1.65
C THR A 48 -2.74 6.35 -2.65
N PHE A 49 -1.46 6.56 -2.38
CA PHE A 49 -0.55 7.20 -3.32
C PHE A 49 0.24 6.14 -4.08
N THR A 50 0.46 6.36 -5.37
CA THR A 50 1.37 5.54 -6.19
C THR A 50 2.65 6.28 -6.57
N ASP A 51 2.68 7.59 -6.33
CA ASP A 51 3.89 8.40 -6.32
C ASP A 51 4.42 8.52 -4.89
N TYR A 52 5.70 8.20 -4.72
CA TYR A 52 6.36 8.20 -3.42
C TYR A 52 6.48 9.62 -2.84
N ASP A 53 6.93 10.57 -3.66
CA ASP A 53 7.21 11.94 -3.21
C ASP A 53 5.91 12.66 -2.84
N ALA A 54 4.85 12.46 -3.63
CA ALA A 54 3.51 12.96 -3.35
C ALA A 54 2.97 12.43 -2.00
N GLY A 55 3.06 11.12 -1.78
CA GLY A 55 2.61 10.50 -0.54
C GLY A 55 3.40 10.95 0.68
N MET A 56 4.73 11.07 0.55
CA MET A 56 5.59 11.61 1.62
C MET A 56 5.26 13.07 1.93
N ALA A 57 5.01 13.90 0.92
CA ALA A 57 4.63 15.30 1.11
C ALA A 57 3.26 15.43 1.80
N TYR A 58 2.30 14.61 1.40
CA TYR A 58 0.98 14.57 2.04
C TYR A 58 1.06 14.10 3.50
N ALA A 59 1.87 13.07 3.79
CA ALA A 59 2.10 12.58 5.14
C ALA A 59 2.69 13.64 6.08
N LYS A 60 3.61 14.47 5.56
CA LYS A 60 4.15 15.64 6.26
C LYS A 60 3.07 16.69 6.54
N ALA A 61 2.21 16.97 5.57
CA ALA A 61 1.13 17.95 5.73
C ALA A 61 0.08 17.51 6.76
N GLU A 62 -0.25 16.21 6.77
CA GLU A 62 -1.25 15.63 7.67
C GLU A 62 -0.67 15.15 9.01
N ASN A 63 0.65 15.26 9.20
CA ASN A 63 1.36 14.85 10.41
C ASN A 63 1.14 13.37 10.78
N LYS A 64 1.27 12.49 9.78
CA LYS A 64 1.09 11.04 9.91
C LYS A 64 2.34 10.29 9.45
N PRO A 65 2.61 9.09 10.01
CA PRO A 65 3.62 8.19 9.46
C PRO A 65 3.19 7.65 8.09
N VAL A 66 4.17 7.17 7.32
CA VAL A 66 3.95 6.56 6.01
C VAL A 66 4.03 5.05 6.10
N LEU A 67 3.05 4.36 5.53
CA LEU A 67 3.12 2.94 5.26
C LEU A 67 3.42 2.73 3.77
N ILE A 68 4.62 2.23 3.45
CA ILE A 68 4.96 1.77 2.11
C ILE A 68 4.54 0.32 1.96
N ASP A 69 3.77 0.04 0.91
CA ASP A 69 3.39 -1.29 0.45
C ASP A 69 4.08 -1.58 -0.89
N PHE A 70 5.19 -2.33 -0.85
CA PHE A 70 5.77 -2.89 -2.07
C PHE A 70 4.94 -4.08 -2.53
N THR A 71 4.23 -3.87 -3.63
CA THR A 71 3.18 -4.77 -4.10
C THR A 71 3.30 -5.06 -5.59
N GLY A 72 2.39 -5.87 -6.12
CA GLY A 72 2.29 -6.15 -7.55
C GLY A 72 0.87 -6.48 -7.96
N LYS A 73 0.48 -6.09 -9.18
CA LYS A 73 -0.84 -6.41 -9.75
C LYS A 73 -1.04 -7.92 -9.89
N ALA A 74 0.04 -8.68 -10.17
CA ALA A 74 0.01 -10.14 -10.29
C ALA A 74 0.44 -10.87 -9.00
N CYS A 75 0.64 -10.16 -7.89
CA CYS A 75 1.15 -10.72 -6.64
C CYS A 75 0.05 -11.44 -5.84
N VAL A 76 0.05 -12.78 -5.88
CA VAL A 76 -0.94 -13.62 -5.17
C VAL A 76 -0.91 -13.42 -3.66
N ASN A 77 0.27 -13.31 -3.05
CA ASN A 77 0.39 -13.14 -1.60
C ASN A 77 -0.05 -11.74 -1.15
N CYS A 78 0.14 -10.71 -1.99
CA CYS A 78 -0.35 -9.37 -1.74
C CYS A 78 -1.88 -9.36 -1.71
N ARG A 79 -2.54 -10.02 -2.68
CA ARG A 79 -4.01 -10.17 -2.66
C ARG A 79 -4.51 -10.90 -1.42
N LYS A 80 -3.79 -11.93 -0.95
CA LYS A 80 -4.13 -12.62 0.31
C LYS A 80 -4.02 -11.71 1.54
N MET A 81 -3.00 -10.84 1.60
CA MET A 81 -2.87 -9.85 2.67
C MET A 81 -4.04 -8.87 2.65
N GLU A 82 -4.38 -8.35 1.48
CA GLU A 82 -5.54 -7.45 1.32
C GLU A 82 -6.83 -8.14 1.79
N GLU A 83 -7.11 -9.34 1.27
CA GLU A 83 -8.36 -10.07 1.56
C GLU A 83 -8.51 -10.50 3.02
N ARG A 84 -7.41 -10.88 3.69
CA ARG A 84 -7.45 -11.55 5.00
C ARG A 84 -7.00 -10.68 6.16
N VAL A 85 -6.26 -9.62 5.90
CA VAL A 85 -5.65 -8.78 6.93
C VAL A 85 -6.16 -7.35 6.80
N TRP A 86 -6.06 -6.73 5.62
CA TRP A 86 -6.45 -5.32 5.46
C TRP A 86 -7.95 -5.10 5.61
N GLY A 87 -8.78 -6.09 5.29
CA GLY A 87 -10.22 -6.03 5.46
C GLY A 87 -10.69 -6.15 6.91
N GLU A 88 -9.83 -6.59 7.85
CA GLU A 88 -10.21 -6.74 9.25
C GLU A 88 -10.40 -5.37 9.90
N PRO A 89 -11.50 -5.13 10.65
CA PRO A 89 -11.85 -3.79 11.12
C PRO A 89 -10.75 -3.09 11.93
N GLN A 90 -10.00 -3.86 12.73
CA GLN A 90 -8.91 -3.36 13.57
C GLN A 90 -7.69 -2.90 12.75
N ILE A 91 -7.44 -3.50 11.59
CA ILE A 91 -6.39 -3.08 10.66
C ILE A 91 -6.91 -1.95 9.77
N LEU A 92 -8.09 -2.13 9.17
CA LEU A 92 -8.69 -1.17 8.23
C LEU A 92 -8.83 0.21 8.86
N GLY A 93 -9.26 0.28 10.12
CA GLY A 93 -9.36 1.55 10.86
C GLY A 93 -8.02 2.28 10.95
N LYS A 94 -6.93 1.56 11.20
CA LYS A 94 -5.57 2.14 11.28
C LYS A 94 -5.07 2.58 9.92
N LEU A 95 -5.25 1.74 8.89
CA LEU A 95 -4.89 2.06 7.51
C LEU A 95 -5.62 3.30 6.97
N GLN A 96 -6.85 3.53 7.41
CA GLN A 96 -7.66 4.69 7.01
C GLN A 96 -7.26 5.98 7.73
N ASN A 97 -6.95 5.89 9.03
CA ASN A 97 -6.91 7.07 9.89
C ASN A 97 -5.51 7.43 10.38
N ASP A 98 -4.65 6.44 10.58
CA ASP A 98 -3.42 6.60 11.37
C ASP A 98 -2.15 6.65 10.51
N VAL A 99 -2.23 6.27 9.23
CA VAL A 99 -1.08 6.26 8.31
C VAL A 99 -1.45 6.87 6.96
N VAL A 100 -0.43 7.28 6.19
CA VAL A 100 -0.55 7.54 4.76
C VAL A 100 -0.03 6.33 3.99
N LEU A 101 -0.87 5.73 3.15
CA LEU A 101 -0.53 4.54 2.38
C LEU A 101 0.09 4.92 1.03
N ILE A 102 1.27 4.38 0.76
CA ILE A 102 1.95 4.48 -0.53
C ILE A 102 2.14 3.07 -1.10
N SER A 103 1.46 2.73 -2.19
CA SER A 103 1.58 1.42 -2.85
C SER A 103 2.51 1.50 -4.06
N LEU A 104 3.69 0.88 -3.94
CA LEU A 104 4.73 0.85 -4.96
C LEU A 104 4.67 -0.47 -5.73
N PHE A 105 4.11 -0.43 -6.94
CA PHE A 105 3.92 -1.62 -7.77
C PHE A 105 5.19 -1.99 -8.53
N VAL A 106 5.83 -3.10 -8.18
CA VAL A 106 7.10 -3.55 -8.76
C VAL A 106 6.97 -4.26 -10.11
N ASP A 107 5.74 -4.60 -10.52
CA ASP A 107 5.44 -5.35 -11.75
C ASP A 107 4.77 -4.49 -12.85
N LEU A 108 4.66 -3.18 -12.63
CA LEU A 108 4.15 -2.26 -13.65
C LEU A 108 5.09 -2.17 -14.86
N LYS A 109 4.48 -2.30 -16.04
CA LYS A 109 5.16 -2.26 -17.35
C LYS A 109 5.09 -0.90 -18.03
N GLU A 110 4.51 0.09 -17.37
CA GLU A 110 4.51 1.47 -17.87
C GLU A 110 5.95 1.97 -17.98
N GLU A 111 6.31 2.48 -19.15
CA GLU A 111 7.65 2.98 -19.42
C GLU A 111 7.88 4.31 -18.71
N LEU A 112 9.05 4.44 -18.10
CA LEU A 112 9.54 5.71 -17.58
C LEU A 112 9.91 6.63 -18.75
N PRO A 113 9.76 7.96 -18.59
CA PRO A 113 10.34 8.93 -19.51
C PRO A 113 11.82 8.63 -19.78
N GLU A 114 12.29 8.82 -21.00
CA GLU A 114 13.68 8.47 -21.37
C GLU A 114 14.73 9.13 -20.45
N ALA A 115 14.45 10.33 -19.95
CA ALA A 115 15.30 11.08 -19.03
C ALA A 115 15.41 10.44 -17.63
N GLU A 116 14.43 9.63 -17.24
CA GLU A 116 14.39 8.91 -15.96
C GLU A 116 14.88 7.45 -16.09
N GLN A 117 15.23 6.99 -17.30
CA GLN A 117 15.78 5.64 -17.47
C GLN A 117 17.26 5.62 -17.12
N TYR A 118 17.69 4.60 -16.36
CA TYR A 118 19.07 4.47 -15.92
C TYR A 118 19.51 3.00 -15.84
N VAL A 119 20.78 2.77 -15.47
CA VAL A 119 21.30 1.44 -15.13
C VAL A 119 21.48 1.37 -13.63
N SER A 120 20.82 0.41 -12.99
CA SER A 120 20.93 0.18 -11.56
C SER A 120 22.39 -0.05 -11.16
N LYS A 121 22.84 0.68 -10.14
CA LYS A 121 24.19 0.52 -9.58
C LYS A 121 24.34 -0.79 -8.80
N VAL A 122 23.23 -1.32 -8.26
CA VAL A 122 23.22 -2.52 -7.43
C VAL A 122 23.08 -3.78 -8.28
N THR A 123 22.18 -3.77 -9.26
CA THR A 123 21.86 -4.97 -10.06
C THR A 123 22.50 -4.97 -11.45
N GLY A 124 22.98 -3.82 -11.94
CA GLY A 124 23.49 -3.66 -13.30
C GLY A 124 22.42 -3.77 -14.40
N LYS A 125 21.13 -3.90 -14.02
CA LYS A 125 20.02 -3.98 -14.97
C LYS A 125 19.60 -2.59 -15.44
N ARG A 126 19.10 -2.51 -16.67
CA ARG A 126 18.49 -1.29 -17.19
C ARG A 126 17.10 -1.11 -16.57
N ILE A 127 16.86 0.05 -15.99
CA ILE A 127 15.60 0.47 -15.38
C ILE A 127 14.84 1.29 -16.42
N GLN A 128 13.73 0.73 -16.91
CA GLN A 128 12.95 1.34 -17.99
C GLN A 128 11.47 1.50 -17.68
N THR A 129 10.95 0.77 -16.68
CA THR A 129 9.54 0.83 -16.30
C THR A 129 9.38 1.26 -14.85
N VAL A 130 8.18 1.74 -14.51
CA VAL A 130 7.79 2.07 -13.12
C VAL A 130 8.06 0.88 -12.18
N GLY A 131 7.69 -0.34 -12.61
CA GLY A 131 7.97 -1.54 -11.82
C GLY A 131 9.46 -1.81 -11.62
N ASN A 132 10.29 -1.57 -12.64
CA ASN A 132 11.74 -1.68 -12.49
C ASN A 132 12.28 -0.65 -11.49
N LYS A 133 11.79 0.59 -11.54
CA LYS A 133 12.18 1.67 -10.61
C LYS A 133 11.90 1.25 -9.17
N TRP A 134 10.69 0.77 -8.88
CA TRP A 134 10.33 0.38 -7.51
C TRP A 134 10.99 -0.92 -7.04
N SER A 135 11.21 -1.89 -7.93
CA SER A 135 12.00 -3.08 -7.60
C SER A 135 13.46 -2.73 -7.30
N ASP A 136 14.05 -1.81 -8.06
CA ASP A 136 15.43 -1.35 -7.85
C ASP A 136 15.55 -0.55 -6.55
N PHE A 137 14.61 0.36 -6.29
CA PHE A 137 14.53 1.10 -5.02
C PHE A 137 14.43 0.16 -3.83
N GLN A 138 13.58 -0.88 -3.90
CA GLN A 138 13.44 -1.88 -2.84
C GLN A 138 14.77 -2.60 -2.56
N ILE A 139 15.48 -2.99 -3.62
CA ILE A 139 16.79 -3.67 -3.52
C ILE A 139 17.84 -2.72 -2.94
N GLU A 140 17.92 -1.49 -3.44
CA GLU A 140 18.92 -0.52 -3.02
C GLU A 140 18.74 -0.12 -1.55
N LYS A 141 17.52 0.23 -1.14
CA LYS A 141 17.22 0.70 0.21
C LYS A 141 17.15 -0.43 1.24
N TYR A 142 16.45 -1.53 0.91
CA TYR A 142 16.09 -2.57 1.88
C TYR A 142 16.78 -3.92 1.62
N GLN A 143 17.61 -4.03 0.58
CA GLN A 143 18.39 -5.23 0.26
C GLN A 143 17.52 -6.49 0.07
N ILE A 144 16.28 -6.31 -0.40
CA ILE A 144 15.30 -7.36 -0.63
C ILE A 144 14.57 -7.14 -1.97
N ASN A 145 14.07 -8.24 -2.56
CA ASN A 145 13.24 -8.21 -3.75
C ASN A 145 12.11 -9.24 -3.63
N ALA A 146 11.22 -9.01 -2.67
CA ALA A 146 10.09 -9.88 -2.40
C ALA A 146 8.85 -9.03 -2.10
N GLN A 147 7.68 -9.54 -2.48
CA GLN A 147 6.39 -8.90 -2.24
C GLN A 147 5.37 -9.91 -1.68
N PRO A 148 4.46 -9.49 -0.79
CA PRO A 148 4.35 -8.15 -0.22
C PRO A 148 5.53 -7.81 0.71
N TYR A 149 5.83 -6.53 0.83
CA TYR A 149 6.81 -6.02 1.78
C TYR A 149 6.40 -4.64 2.27
N TYR A 150 6.32 -4.49 3.59
CA TYR A 150 5.74 -3.36 4.28
C TYR A 150 6.79 -2.63 5.11
N VAL A 151 6.84 -1.31 4.97
CA VAL A 151 7.77 -0.44 5.69
C VAL A 151 7.00 0.72 6.29
N LEU A 152 7.20 0.99 7.59
CA LEU A 152 6.71 2.20 8.24
C LEU A 152 7.83 3.22 8.35
N LEU A 153 7.59 4.43 7.84
CA LEU A 153 8.56 5.53 7.83
C LEU A 153 8.03 6.76 8.57
N ASP A 154 8.98 7.52 9.16
CA ASP A 154 8.75 8.89 9.60
C ASP A 154 8.89 9.90 8.43
N HIS A 155 8.87 11.20 8.74
CA HIS A 155 9.02 12.27 7.74
C HIS A 155 10.45 12.43 7.20
N ASN A 156 11.44 11.85 7.87
CA ASN A 156 12.85 11.83 7.47
C ASN A 156 13.22 10.58 6.67
N GLU A 157 12.24 9.72 6.37
CA GLU A 157 12.41 8.43 5.70
C GLU A 157 13.19 7.41 6.54
N ASP A 158 13.16 7.56 7.87
CA ASP A 158 13.71 6.61 8.82
C ASP A 158 12.67 5.55 9.20
N GLU A 159 13.10 4.29 9.28
CA GLU A 159 12.25 3.16 9.63
C GLU A 159 11.77 3.25 11.08
N LEU A 160 10.45 3.25 11.28
CA LEU A 160 9.84 3.29 12.61
C LEU A 160 9.94 1.96 13.34
N ASN A 161 10.02 0.86 12.59
CA ASN A 161 10.25 -0.49 13.10
C ASN A 161 10.82 -1.39 12.01
N THR A 162 11.15 -2.63 12.35
CA THR A 162 11.68 -3.60 11.39
C THR A 162 10.62 -3.92 10.32
N PRO A 163 10.91 -3.73 9.03
CA PRO A 163 9.98 -4.06 7.95
C PRO A 163 9.55 -5.53 7.94
N VAL A 164 8.34 -5.80 7.45
CA VAL A 164 7.77 -7.16 7.39
C VAL A 164 7.36 -7.54 5.96
N GLY A 165 7.41 -8.84 5.67
CA GLY A 165 6.97 -9.40 4.39
C GLY A 165 5.53 -9.88 4.43
N TYR A 166 5.31 -11.10 3.93
CA TYR A 166 4.01 -11.77 4.01
C TYR A 166 3.69 -12.20 5.45
N THR A 167 2.77 -11.47 6.10
CA THR A 167 2.34 -11.67 7.49
C THR A 167 0.82 -11.90 7.55
N PRO A 168 0.32 -13.11 7.21
CA PRO A 168 -1.11 -13.38 7.09
C PRO A 168 -1.85 -13.55 8.42
N ASP A 169 -1.14 -13.47 9.54
CA ASP A 169 -1.71 -13.47 10.88
C ASP A 169 -2.10 -12.02 11.25
N VAL A 170 -3.39 -11.82 11.56
CA VAL A 170 -3.97 -10.49 11.75
C VAL A 170 -3.40 -9.82 12.99
N ASP A 171 -3.26 -10.57 14.08
CA ASP A 171 -2.77 -10.05 15.36
C ASP A 171 -1.28 -9.70 15.25
N GLU A 172 -0.49 -10.51 14.52
CA GLU A 172 0.91 -10.22 14.24
C GLU A 172 1.09 -8.93 13.41
N PHE A 173 0.29 -8.77 12.35
CA PHE A 173 0.35 -7.57 11.52
C PHE A 173 -0.15 -6.32 12.27
N GLU A 174 -1.21 -6.46 13.08
CA GLU A 174 -1.71 -5.38 13.93
C GLU A 174 -0.64 -4.91 14.92
N ALA A 175 -0.04 -5.83 15.66
CA ALA A 175 0.99 -5.51 16.64
C ALA A 175 2.19 -4.82 15.99
N TRP A 176 2.59 -5.25 14.79
CA TRP A 176 3.63 -4.58 14.01
C TRP A 176 3.22 -3.15 13.60
N LEU A 177 1.99 -2.98 13.09
CA LEU A 177 1.49 -1.68 12.66
C LEU A 177 1.39 -0.70 13.85
N GLU A 178 0.86 -1.15 14.98
CA GLU A 178 0.76 -0.36 16.20
C GLU A 178 2.14 0.03 16.77
N ASP A 179 3.09 -0.90 16.80
CA ASP A 179 4.45 -0.63 17.26
C ASP A 179 5.10 0.50 16.45
N GLY A 180 5.02 0.44 15.12
CA GLY A 180 5.57 1.49 14.26
C GLY A 180 4.85 2.83 14.43
N ILE A 181 3.51 2.84 14.43
CA ILE A 181 2.72 4.07 14.65
C ILE A 181 3.06 4.70 16.01
N SER A 182 3.22 3.89 17.06
CA SER A 182 3.52 4.41 18.41
C SER A 182 4.90 5.07 18.54
N LYS A 183 5.83 4.75 17.62
CA LYS A 183 7.19 5.29 17.60
C LYS A 183 7.32 6.55 16.76
N PHE A 184 6.30 6.88 15.98
CA PHE A 184 6.26 8.10 15.20
C PHE A 184 6.31 9.32 16.12
N ASN A 185 7.40 10.08 16.02
CA ASN A 185 7.61 11.36 16.69
C ASN A 185 8.19 12.29 15.62
N ASP A 186 7.46 13.34 15.27
CA ASP A 186 7.84 14.30 14.21
C ASP A 186 9.23 14.91 14.39
#